data_AF-A0AA96WEG9-F1
#
_entry.id   AF-A0AA96WEG9-F1
#
_cell.length_a   1.000
_cell.length_b   1.000
_cell.length_c   1.000
_cell.angle_alpha   90.00
_cell.angle_beta   90.00
_cell.angle_gamma   90.00
#
_symmetry.space_group_name_H-M   'P 1'
#
loop_
_entity.id
_entity.type
_entity.pdbx_description
1 polymer ?
#
loop_
_entity_poly.entity_id
_entity_poly.type
_entity_poly.pdbx_seq_one_letter_code
_entity_poly.pdbx_strand_id
1 'polypeptide(L)'
;MKVEALKKRLDKNRPMTSITIRIPEDVVDDLKRLAPLLGFSGYQPLIRAYIGQGLRADLERFESETVTALIASLKRHGVSDAVIETALGEITHS
;
A
#
# COMPACT_ATOMS: atom_id res chain seq x y z
N MET A 1 3.99 6.59 3.10
CA MET A 1 4.69 5.28 2.93
C MET A 1 6.16 5.35 3.39
N LYS A 2 6.64 4.36 4.16
CA LYS A 2 8.05 4.25 4.60
C LYS A 2 9.00 3.95 3.42
N VAL A 3 10.21 4.53 3.44
CA VAL A 3 11.24 4.42 2.38
C VAL A 3 11.64 2.97 2.08
N GLU A 4 11.75 2.13 3.11
CA GLU A 4 12.09 0.71 2.96
C GLU A 4 11.03 -0.10 2.19
N ALA A 5 9.75 0.21 2.40
CA ALA A 5 8.66 -0.41 1.65
C ALA A 5 8.68 0.02 0.18
N LEU A 6 9.14 1.24 -0.13
CA LEU A 6 9.33 1.71 -1.50
C LEU A 6 10.50 1.00 -2.18
N LYS A 7 11.65 0.86 -1.51
CA LYS A 7 12.82 0.13 -2.02
C LYS A 7 12.46 -1.30 -2.44
N LYS A 8 11.76 -2.05 -1.56
CA LYS A 8 11.30 -3.41 -1.87
C LYS A 8 10.36 -3.47 -3.08
N ARG A 9 9.60 -2.41 -3.33
CA ARG A 9 8.65 -2.34 -4.46
C ARG A 9 9.32 -1.96 -5.78
N LEU A 10 10.43 -1.22 -5.73
CA LEU A 10 11.24 -0.85 -6.89
C LEU A 10 12.19 -1.97 -7.35
N ASP A 11 12.40 -2.98 -6.51
CA ASP A 11 13.16 -4.17 -6.90
C ASP A 11 12.49 -4.89 -8.09
N LYS A 12 13.23 -4.95 -9.20
CA LYS A 12 12.81 -5.61 -10.44
C LYS A 12 12.76 -7.13 -10.31
N ASN A 13 13.53 -7.71 -9.39
CA ASN A 13 13.66 -9.16 -9.17
C ASN A 13 12.80 -9.67 -8.02
N ARG A 14 11.87 -8.84 -7.52
CA ARG A 14 10.98 -9.24 -6.43
C ARG A 14 10.20 -10.51 -6.79
N PRO A 15 10.01 -11.45 -5.85
CA PRO A 15 9.29 -12.70 -6.11
C PRO A 15 7.85 -12.41 -6.56
N MET A 16 7.37 -13.17 -7.54
CA MET A 16 6.01 -13.10 -8.05
C MET A 16 5.28 -14.41 -7.78
N THR A 17 4.00 -14.32 -7.44
CA THR A 17 3.10 -15.46 -7.28
C THR A 17 2.01 -15.38 -8.34
N SER A 18 1.83 -16.48 -9.09
CA SER A 18 0.72 -16.60 -10.03
C SER A 18 -0.58 -16.87 -9.29
N ILE A 19 -1.61 -16.11 -9.61
CA ILE A 19 -2.96 -16.29 -9.06
C ILE A 19 -3.96 -16.44 -10.22
N THR A 20 -4.99 -17.24 -10.02
CA THR A 20 -6.11 -17.38 -10.97
C THR A 20 -7.32 -16.67 -10.40
N ILE A 21 -7.88 -15.72 -11.17
CA ILE A 21 -9.06 -14.94 -10.78
C ILE A 21 -10.07 -15.01 -11.93
N ARG A 22 -11.34 -15.24 -11.61
CA ARG A 22 -12.44 -15.08 -12.57
C ARG A 22 -12.88 -13.61 -12.58
N ILE A 23 -12.94 -13.01 -13.76
CA ILE A 23 -13.34 -11.62 -13.98
C ILE A 23 -14.48 -11.64 -15.02
N PRO A 24 -15.54 -10.83 -14.85
CA PRO A 24 -16.59 -10.69 -15.87
C PRO A 24 -16.02 -10.32 -17.25
N GLU A 25 -16.63 -10.82 -18.31
CA GLU A 25 -16.13 -10.64 -19.68
C GLU A 25 -16.12 -9.16 -20.11
N ASP A 26 -17.17 -8.42 -19.76
CA ASP A 26 -17.30 -6.98 -20.01
C ASP A 26 -16.16 -6.18 -19.35
N VAL A 27 -15.78 -6.55 -18.13
CA VAL A 27 -14.67 -5.92 -17.41
C VAL A 27 -13.34 -6.23 -18.13
N VAL A 28 -13.15 -7.45 -18.63
CA VAL A 28 -11.94 -7.80 -19.40
C VAL A 28 -11.85 -6.97 -20.68
N ASP A 29 -12.97 -6.76 -21.37
CA ASP A 29 -13.01 -5.97 -22.59
C ASP A 29 -12.76 -4.48 -22.34
N ASP A 30 -13.31 -3.91 -21.27
CA ASP A 30 -12.97 -2.55 -20.83
C ASP A 30 -11.49 -2.42 -20.49
N LEU A 31 -10.90 -3.40 -19.81
CA LEU A 31 -9.47 -3.39 -19.50
C LEU A 31 -8.60 -3.44 -20.76
N LYS A 32 -8.99 -4.24 -21.77
CA LYS A 32 -8.30 -4.28 -23.08
C LYS A 32 -8.38 -2.93 -23.78
N ARG A 33 -9.54 -2.26 -23.73
CA ARG A 33 -9.75 -0.94 -24.32
C ARG A 33 -8.95 0.15 -23.62
N LEU A 34 -8.92 0.14 -22.28
CA LEU A 34 -8.27 1.17 -21.48
C LEU A 34 -6.74 1.03 -21.42
N ALA A 35 -6.20 -0.20 -21.45
CA ALA A 35 -4.77 -0.44 -21.36
C ALA A 35 -3.92 0.43 -22.31
N PRO A 36 -4.16 0.44 -23.64
CA PRO A 36 -3.36 1.27 -24.55
C PRO A 36 -3.58 2.77 -24.34
N LEU A 37 -4.81 3.19 -24.01
CA LEU A 37 -5.13 4.60 -23.75
C LEU A 37 -4.39 5.15 -22.53
N LEU A 38 -4.09 4.28 -21.57
CA LEU A 38 -3.36 4.60 -20.33
C LEU A 38 -1.86 4.27 -20.44
N GLY A 39 -1.35 3.91 -21.63
CA GLY A 39 0.07 3.65 -21.87
C GLY A 39 0.58 2.28 -21.38
N PHE A 40 -0.31 1.34 -21.09
CA PHE A 40 0.07 -0.02 -20.71
C PHE A 40 0.16 -0.94 -21.94
N SER A 41 1.10 -1.89 -21.90
CA SER A 41 1.27 -2.89 -22.97
C SER A 41 0.15 -3.93 -23.05
N GLY A 42 -0.80 -3.92 -22.11
CA GLY A 42 -1.97 -4.81 -22.09
C GLY A 42 -2.75 -4.73 -20.79
N TYR A 43 -3.85 -5.49 -20.70
CA TYR A 43 -4.74 -5.45 -19.53
C TYR A 43 -4.08 -6.01 -18.26
N GLN A 44 -3.18 -6.99 -18.36
CA GLN A 44 -2.51 -7.56 -17.18
C GLN A 44 -1.64 -6.54 -16.42
N PRO A 45 -0.75 -5.76 -17.07
CA PRO A 45 -0.08 -4.62 -16.45
C PRO A 45 -1.04 -3.60 -15.82
N LEU A 46 -2.15 -3.27 -16.50
CA LEU A 46 -3.14 -2.32 -16.00
C LEU A 46 -3.82 -2.83 -14.72
N ILE A 47 -4.25 -4.10 -14.69
CA ILE A 47 -4.82 -4.73 -13.49
C ILE A 47 -3.86 -4.61 -12.30
N ARG A 48 -2.57 -4.93 -12.50
CA ARG A 48 -1.56 -4.82 -11.43
C ARG A 48 -1.40 -3.39 -10.94
N ALA A 49 -1.49 -2.40 -11.84
CA ALA A 49 -1.42 -0.99 -11.47
C ALA A 49 -2.62 -0.57 -10.62
N TYR A 50 -3.85 -0.90 -11.03
CA TYR A 50 -5.06 -0.58 -10.28
C TYR A 50 -5.07 -1.24 -8.89
N ILE A 51 -4.78 -2.54 -8.81
CA ILE A 51 -4.67 -3.25 -7.54
C ILE A 51 -3.60 -2.60 -6.66
N GLY A 52 -2.42 -2.32 -7.22
CA GLY A 52 -1.32 -1.71 -6.49
C GLY A 52 -1.58 -0.27 -6.04
N GLN A 53 -2.44 0.48 -6.73
CA GLN A 53 -2.86 1.82 -6.31
C GLN A 53 -3.85 1.73 -5.15
N GLY A 54 -4.92 0.92 -5.27
CA GLY A 54 -5.92 0.75 -4.22
C GLY A 54 -5.32 0.24 -2.91
N LEU A 55 -4.53 -0.84 -3.00
CA LEU A 55 -3.86 -1.42 -1.83
C LEU A 55 -2.91 -0.43 -1.15
N ARG A 56 -2.27 0.48 -1.90
CA ARG A 56 -1.39 1.49 -1.30
C ARG A 56 -2.17 2.49 -0.46
N ALA A 57 -3.27 3.01 -1.00
CA ALA A 57 -4.12 3.95 -0.29
C ALA A 57 -4.68 3.33 0.99
N ASP A 58 -5.17 2.09 0.91
CA ASP A 58 -5.74 1.39 2.06
C ASP A 58 -4.68 1.06 3.11
N LEU A 59 -3.51 0.54 2.71
CA LEU A 59 -2.43 0.23 3.65
C LEU A 59 -1.97 1.49 4.41
N GLU A 60 -1.85 2.62 3.73
CA GLU A 60 -1.46 3.89 4.36
C GLU A 60 -2.54 4.39 5.34
N ARG A 61 -3.81 4.29 4.95
CA ARG A 61 -4.94 4.64 5.81
C ARG A 61 -4.97 3.81 7.09
N PHE A 62 -4.92 2.47 6.97
CA PHE A 62 -5.05 1.58 8.13
C PHE A 62 -3.78 1.54 9.01
N GLU A 63 -2.58 1.77 8.44
CA GLU A 63 -1.37 1.96 9.25
C GLU A 63 -1.50 3.21 10.14
N SER A 64 -2.01 4.32 9.59
CA SER A 64 -2.24 5.56 10.34
C SER A 64 -3.29 5.39 11.45
N GLU A 65 -4.41 4.71 11.16
CA GLU A 65 -5.46 4.40 12.15
C GLU A 65 -4.91 3.54 13.30
N THR A 66 -4.08 2.53 12.99
CA THR A 66 -3.46 1.64 14.00
C THR A 66 -2.51 2.40 14.92
N VAL A 67 -1.63 3.24 14.37
CA VAL A 67 -0.70 4.07 15.16
C VAL A 67 -1.47 5.04 16.05
N THR A 68 -2.54 5.66 15.52
CA THR A 68 -3.40 6.56 16.30
C THR A 68 -4.07 5.83 17.47
N ALA A 69 -4.60 4.63 17.23
CA ALA A 69 -5.21 3.81 18.28
C ALA A 69 -4.20 3.39 19.36
N LEU A 70 -2.97 3.06 18.96
CA LEU A 70 -1.88 2.74 19.88
C LEU A 70 -1.51 3.94 20.76
N ILE A 71 -1.32 5.13 20.17
CA ILE A 71 -1.03 6.37 20.91
C ILE A 71 -2.13 6.65 21.93
N ALA A 72 -3.40 6.58 21.52
CA ALA A 72 -4.53 6.78 22.42
C ALA A 72 -4.54 5.76 23.57
N SER A 73 -4.17 4.51 23.30
CA SER A 73 -4.04 3.47 24.34
C SER A 73 -2.91 3.79 25.33
N LEU A 74 -1.72 4.16 24.84
CA LEU A 74 -0.58 4.52 25.69
C LEU A 74 -0.89 5.71 26.60
N LYS A 75 -1.55 6.76 26.07
CA LYS A 75 -2.00 7.90 26.87
C LYS A 75 -2.97 7.49 27.98
N ARG A 76 -3.93 6.59 27.69
CA ARG A 76 -4.85 6.04 28.72
C ARG A 76 -4.11 5.24 29.80
N HIS A 77 -2.97 4.65 29.48
CA HIS A 77 -2.09 3.96 30.42
C HIS A 77 -1.07 4.88 31.12
N GLY A 78 -1.18 6.20 30.95
CA GLY A 78 -0.36 7.18 31.66
C GLY A 78 1.01 7.44 31.03
N VAL A 79 1.26 6.97 29.80
CA VAL A 79 2.47 7.32 29.06
C VAL A 79 2.38 8.79 28.64
N SER A 80 3.41 9.57 28.98
CA SER A 80 3.43 11.01 28.68
C SER A 80 3.66 11.28 27.19
N ASP A 81 3.11 12.40 26.72
CA ASP A 81 3.24 12.83 25.32
C ASP A 81 4.71 12.98 24.89
N ALA A 82 5.58 13.47 25.77
CA ALA A 82 7.02 13.60 25.51
C ALA A 82 7.71 12.24 25.21
N VAL A 83 7.32 11.18 25.92
CA VAL A 83 7.86 9.82 25.69
C VAL A 83 7.35 9.26 24.37
N ILE A 84 6.05 9.47 24.07
CA ILE A 84 5.45 9.03 22.80
C ILE A 84 6.09 9.75 21.61
N GLU A 85 6.29 11.06 21.69
CA GLU A 85 6.93 11.86 20.63
C GLU A 85 8.38 11.45 20.39
N THR A 86 9.13 11.21 21.48
CA THR A 86 10.51 10.72 21.39
C THR A 86 10.58 9.36 20.70
N ALA A 87 9.74 8.40 21.13
CA ALA A 87 9.67 7.07 20.54
C ALA A 87 9.24 7.10 19.06
N LEU A 88 8.29 7.96 18.70
CA LEU A 88 7.89 8.14 17.29
C LEU A 88 9.03 8.72 16.45
N GLY A 89 9.78 9.69 16.99
CA GLY A 89 10.94 10.31 16.34
C GLY A 89 12.09 9.33 16.06
N GLU A 90 12.33 8.39 16.96
CA GLU A 90 13.34 7.33 16.80
C GLU A 90 12.99 6.37 15.64
N ILE A 91 11.71 6.06 15.44
CA ILE A 91 11.23 5.16 14.39
C ILE A 91 11.30 5.80 13.00
N THR A 92 11.10 7.12 12.88
CA THR A 92 11.17 7.83 11.59
C THR A 92 12.60 8.07 11.10
N HIS A 93 13.61 7.99 11.98
CA HIS A 93 15.02 8.21 11.65
C HIS A 93 15.85 6.90 11.57
N SER A 94 15.22 5.74 11.72
CA SER A 94 15.83 4.41 11.54
C SER A 94 15.49 3.79 10.18
#